data_AF-A0A933KPM7-F1
#
_entry.id   AF-A0A933KPM7-F1
#
_cell.length_a   1.000
_cell.length_b   1.000
_cell.length_c   1.000
_cell.angle_alpha   90.00
_cell.angle_beta   90.00
_cell.angle_gamma   90.00
#
_symmetry.space_group_name_H-M   'P 1'
#
loop_
_entity.id
_entity.type
_entity.pdbx_description
1 polymer ?
#
loop_
_entity_poly.entity_id
_entity_poly.type
_entity_poly.pdbx_seq_one_letter_code
_entity_poly.pdbx_strand_id
1 'polypeptide(L)'
;MLYPAKSFRRLAIGGSLLIAPGLAVVGLLGGGIEDERFEAKQIVVEPNGADGVRIIEVVDDDFGTVQRHGYERLVPNDFGVPEDVVAFSPDAADSVSVANEGSITRIRVGDPDITYTGQHRYVLAYTLPNAQISTGQLALDIADNETSLETGRMEIVVVGFDLQDPLCNVGDFGDSGGCELVREGDVYRAVIEPLAPHVGVTIGGTITATYPPTDVAAPAIPKRREDKSTQWAIGLGGVGLLAAAGGFFAARRLGRNEVGGGGATDAAFAGTSKVVAATASLPTRLVSDAQLDDMAT
;
A
#
# COMPACT_ATOMS: atom_id res chain seq x y z
N MET A 1 24.67 -27.67 -44.10
CA MET A 1 25.00 -26.45 -43.33
C MET A 1 23.71 -25.64 -43.15
N LEU A 2 23.14 -25.65 -41.95
CA LEU A 2 21.88 -24.98 -41.62
C LEU A 2 22.12 -23.47 -41.47
N TYR A 3 21.36 -22.67 -42.22
CA TYR A 3 21.45 -21.20 -42.23
C TYR A 3 21.10 -20.60 -40.84
N PRO A 4 22.03 -19.90 -40.16
CA PRO A 4 21.79 -19.31 -38.84
C PRO A 4 20.83 -18.10 -38.86
N ALA A 5 20.58 -17.50 -40.03
CA ALA A 5 19.84 -16.24 -40.16
C ALA A 5 18.33 -16.34 -39.87
N LYS A 6 17.68 -17.49 -40.15
CA LYS A 6 16.23 -17.68 -39.90
C LYS A 6 15.88 -17.89 -38.42
N SER A 7 16.78 -18.53 -37.66
CA SER A 7 16.61 -18.78 -36.22
C SER A 7 16.78 -17.49 -35.40
N PHE A 8 17.78 -16.68 -35.74
CA PHE A 8 18.06 -15.41 -35.06
C PHE A 8 16.93 -14.38 -35.20
N ARG A 9 16.20 -14.40 -36.33
CA ARG A 9 15.07 -13.51 -36.63
C ARG A 9 13.81 -13.84 -35.81
N ARG A 10 13.55 -15.12 -35.54
CA ARG A 10 12.45 -15.54 -34.63
C ARG A 10 12.77 -15.17 -33.18
N LEU A 11 14.05 -15.22 -32.79
CA LEU A 11 14.51 -14.81 -31.47
C LEU A 11 14.46 -13.29 -31.26
N ALA A 12 14.85 -12.49 -32.26
CA ALA A 12 14.89 -11.03 -32.15
C ALA A 12 13.50 -10.37 -32.25
N ILE A 13 12.63 -10.85 -33.15
CA ILE A 13 11.24 -10.36 -33.28
C ILE A 13 10.35 -10.93 -32.17
N GLY A 14 10.55 -12.20 -31.80
CA GLY A 14 9.88 -12.80 -30.64
C GLY A 14 10.32 -12.16 -29.31
N GLY A 15 11.61 -11.83 -29.16
CA GLY A 15 12.13 -11.17 -27.97
C GLY A 15 11.57 -9.75 -27.80
N SER A 16 11.48 -8.95 -28.86
CA SER A 16 10.95 -7.57 -28.77
C SER A 16 9.43 -7.52 -28.55
N LEU A 17 8.67 -8.48 -29.07
CA LEU A 17 7.22 -8.63 -28.80
C LEU A 17 6.91 -9.23 -27.43
N LEU A 18 7.86 -9.90 -26.77
CA LEU A 18 7.68 -10.47 -25.42
C LEU A 18 8.22 -9.56 -24.31
N ILE A 19 9.23 -8.73 -24.58
CA ILE A 19 9.82 -7.84 -23.56
C ILE A 19 8.86 -6.69 -23.19
N ALA A 20 8.16 -6.09 -24.16
CA ALA A 20 7.23 -4.99 -23.88
C ALA A 20 6.00 -5.41 -23.03
N PRO A 21 5.26 -6.50 -23.35
CA PRO A 21 4.20 -6.98 -22.48
C PRO A 21 4.73 -7.71 -21.24
N GLY A 22 5.89 -8.37 -21.31
CA GLY A 22 6.53 -9.01 -20.16
C GLY A 22 6.91 -8.02 -19.06
N LEU A 23 7.39 -6.83 -19.43
CA LEU A 23 7.69 -5.75 -18.48
C LEU A 23 6.41 -5.13 -17.88
N ALA A 24 5.30 -5.13 -18.61
CA ALA A 24 4.00 -4.71 -18.08
C ALA A 24 3.41 -5.73 -17.08
N VAL A 25 3.68 -7.02 -17.25
CA VAL A 25 3.19 -8.11 -16.38
C VAL A 25 4.04 -8.28 -15.10
N VAL A 26 5.32 -7.89 -15.10
CA VAL A 26 6.23 -8.05 -13.94
C VAL A 26 6.07 -6.93 -12.88
N GLY A 27 5.04 -6.07 -12.96
CA GLY A 27 4.79 -5.06 -11.93
C GLY A 27 5.86 -3.95 -11.88
N LEU A 28 6.66 -3.80 -12.95
CA LEU A 28 7.67 -2.75 -13.06
C LEU A 28 7.04 -1.36 -13.32
N LEU A 29 5.74 -1.29 -13.56
CA LEU A 29 4.99 -0.05 -13.82
C LEU A 29 4.50 0.57 -12.50
N GLY A 30 5.37 1.33 -11.83
CA GLY A 30 4.99 2.37 -10.86
C GLY A 30 5.13 1.99 -9.38
N GLY A 31 6.08 2.64 -8.69
CA GLY A 31 6.05 2.83 -7.22
C GLY A 31 6.52 1.67 -6.33
N GLY A 32 6.42 0.42 -6.78
CA GLY A 32 6.55 -0.74 -5.89
C GLY A 32 5.24 -0.98 -5.12
N ILE A 33 4.98 -2.25 -4.74
CA ILE A 33 3.85 -2.57 -3.85
C ILE A 33 4.21 -2.02 -2.49
N GLU A 34 3.42 -1.05 -2.02
CA GLU A 34 3.54 -0.53 -0.68
C GLU A 34 2.47 -1.19 0.18
N ASP A 35 2.92 -1.86 1.25
CA ASP A 35 2.05 -2.50 2.21
C ASP A 35 1.34 -1.45 3.06
N GLU A 36 0.09 -1.79 3.42
CA GLU A 36 -0.72 -1.00 4.33
C GLU A 36 -0.16 -1.09 5.76
N ARG A 37 -0.19 0.04 6.48
CA ARG A 37 0.24 0.13 7.89
C ARG A 37 -0.35 1.36 8.55
N PHE A 38 -0.41 1.36 9.87
CA PHE A 38 -0.59 2.60 10.61
C PHE A 38 0.77 3.28 10.77
N GLU A 39 0.94 4.49 10.27
CA GLU A 39 2.19 5.23 10.49
C GLU A 39 2.27 5.74 11.93
N ALA A 40 1.15 6.29 12.41
CA ALA A 40 1.02 6.74 13.78
C ALA A 40 -0.41 6.57 14.28
N LYS A 41 -0.55 6.25 15.57
CA LYS A 41 -1.81 6.34 16.32
C LYS A 41 -1.58 7.12 17.60
N GLN A 42 -2.47 8.05 17.90
CA GLN A 42 -2.62 8.61 19.24
C GLN A 42 -4.00 8.24 19.77
N ILE A 43 -4.05 7.64 20.95
CA ILE A 43 -5.30 7.28 21.62
C ILE A 43 -5.37 8.03 22.93
N VAL A 44 -6.36 8.91 23.06
CA VAL A 44 -6.63 9.68 24.27
C VAL A 44 -7.77 9.01 25.02
N VAL A 45 -7.58 8.81 26.32
CA VAL A 45 -8.57 8.24 27.25
C VAL A 45 -8.92 9.28 28.30
N GLU A 46 -10.21 9.59 28.40
CA GLU A 46 -10.73 10.61 29.32
C GLU A 46 -11.90 10.05 30.14
N PRO A 47 -12.11 10.46 31.40
CA PRO A 47 -13.31 10.09 32.15
C PRO A 47 -14.55 10.66 31.48
N ASN A 48 -15.62 9.87 31.41
CA ASN A 48 -16.91 10.33 30.91
C ASN A 48 -18.05 9.88 31.84
N GLY A 49 -18.66 10.85 32.52
CA GLY A 49 -19.70 10.55 33.51
C GLY A 49 -19.16 9.79 34.73
N ALA A 50 -20.03 8.99 35.35
CA ALA A 50 -19.69 8.25 36.56
C ALA A 50 -18.90 6.96 36.28
N ASP A 51 -19.17 6.30 35.15
CA ASP A 51 -18.71 4.94 34.86
C ASP A 51 -18.06 4.77 33.48
N GLY A 52 -18.13 5.77 32.61
CA GLY A 52 -17.66 5.66 31.25
C GLY A 52 -16.28 6.29 31.01
N VAL A 53 -15.73 6.00 29.84
CA VAL A 53 -14.57 6.73 29.30
C VAL A 53 -14.86 7.21 27.89
N ARG A 54 -14.33 8.38 27.55
CA ARG A 54 -14.27 8.89 26.18
C ARG A 54 -12.94 8.45 25.57
N ILE A 55 -13.01 7.82 24.40
CA ILE A 55 -11.85 7.48 23.59
C ILE A 55 -11.79 8.43 22.40
N ILE A 56 -10.61 8.98 22.13
CA ILE A 56 -10.32 9.78 20.94
C ILE A 56 -9.10 9.18 20.25
N GLU A 57 -9.29 8.58 19.09
CA GLU A 57 -8.24 8.00 18.25
C GLU A 57 -7.89 8.97 17.11
N VAL A 58 -6.64 9.41 17.04
CA VAL A 58 -6.05 10.02 15.84
C VAL A 58 -5.23 8.96 15.14
N VAL A 59 -5.64 8.58 13.94
CA VAL A 59 -5.05 7.48 13.17
C VAL A 59 -4.51 8.02 11.86
N ASP A 60 -3.20 7.93 11.68
CA ASP A 60 -2.52 8.14 10.41
C ASP A 60 -2.35 6.78 9.73
N ASP A 61 -3.26 6.47 8.81
CA ASP A 61 -3.31 5.22 8.08
C ASP A 61 -2.65 5.40 6.71
N ASP A 62 -1.69 4.56 6.39
CA ASP A 62 -1.11 4.50 5.06
C ASP A 62 -1.61 3.23 4.38
N PHE A 63 -2.62 3.37 3.53
CA PHE A 63 -3.16 2.28 2.72
C PHE A 63 -2.17 1.76 1.68
N GLY A 64 -1.03 2.43 1.50
CA GLY A 64 -0.01 2.09 0.52
C GLY A 64 -0.62 2.02 -0.87
N THR A 65 -0.46 0.87 -1.53
CA THR A 65 -1.04 0.63 -2.86
C THR A 65 -2.41 -0.04 -2.84
N VAL A 66 -2.93 -0.38 -1.66
CA VAL A 66 -4.23 -1.04 -1.49
C VAL A 66 -5.34 0.02 -1.52
N GLN A 67 -6.42 -0.27 -2.25
CA GLN A 67 -7.62 0.56 -2.25
C GLN A 67 -8.49 0.22 -1.04
N ARG A 68 -8.74 1.20 -0.18
CA ARG A 68 -9.62 1.09 1.00
C ARG A 68 -10.74 2.11 0.95
N HIS A 69 -11.89 1.78 1.53
CA HIS A 69 -13.04 2.71 1.64
C HIS A 69 -12.91 3.69 2.82
N GLY A 70 -11.98 3.43 3.73
CA GLY A 70 -11.67 4.25 4.89
C GLY A 70 -11.20 3.40 6.07
N TYR A 71 -11.28 3.96 7.28
CA TYR A 71 -10.85 3.32 8.51
C TYR A 71 -11.94 2.43 9.11
N GLU A 72 -11.55 1.28 9.65
CA GLU A 72 -12.43 0.38 10.40
C GLU A 72 -11.87 0.16 11.81
N ARG A 73 -12.76 0.28 12.81
CA ARG A 73 -12.48 -0.03 14.21
C ARG A 73 -13.46 -1.08 14.71
N LEU A 74 -12.91 -2.15 15.26
CA LEU A 74 -13.66 -3.15 16.03
C LEU A 74 -13.49 -2.83 17.50
N VAL A 75 -14.60 -2.71 18.23
CA VAL A 75 -14.62 -2.42 19.67
C VAL A 75 -15.37 -3.54 20.39
N PRO A 76 -14.74 -4.29 21.30
CA PRO A 76 -15.46 -5.24 22.15
C PRO A 76 -16.58 -4.57 22.96
N ASN A 77 -17.69 -5.27 23.16
CA ASN A 77 -18.85 -4.76 23.91
C ASN A 77 -18.80 -5.11 25.41
N ASP A 78 -17.63 -5.44 25.95
CA ASP A 78 -17.40 -5.76 27.36
C ASP A 78 -17.65 -4.56 28.29
N PHE A 79 -17.43 -3.34 27.79
CA PHE A 79 -17.82 -2.08 28.44
C PHE A 79 -19.13 -1.49 27.89
N GLY A 80 -19.95 -2.33 27.26
CA GLY A 80 -21.18 -1.93 26.57
C GLY A 80 -20.95 -1.51 25.12
N VAL A 81 -22.04 -1.21 24.42
CA VAL A 81 -21.99 -0.75 23.03
C VAL A 81 -21.43 0.68 23.01
N PRO A 82 -20.43 1.00 22.17
CA PRO A 82 -19.93 2.37 22.02
C PRO A 82 -21.03 3.38 21.67
N GLU A 83 -21.01 4.52 22.36
CA GLU A 83 -21.95 5.62 22.20
C GLU A 83 -21.25 6.89 21.69
N ASP A 84 -22.02 7.92 21.32
CA ASP A 84 -21.51 9.24 20.89
C ASP A 84 -20.40 9.18 19.83
N VAL A 85 -20.52 8.22 18.91
CA VAL A 85 -19.54 7.97 17.85
C VAL A 85 -19.56 9.12 16.85
N VAL A 86 -18.43 9.80 16.71
CA VAL A 86 -18.20 10.87 15.75
C VAL A 86 -16.85 10.70 15.10
N ALA A 87 -16.74 11.07 13.83
CA ALA A 87 -15.47 11.03 13.12
C ALA A 87 -15.26 12.28 12.28
N PHE A 88 -14.00 12.52 11.95
CA PHE A 88 -13.55 13.58 11.06
C PHE A 88 -12.32 13.11 10.28
N SER A 89 -12.22 13.51 9.02
CA SER A 89 -11.00 13.33 8.22
C SER A 89 -10.70 14.60 7.42
N PRO A 90 -9.45 15.11 7.44
CA PRO A 90 -9.09 16.29 6.67
C PRO A 90 -8.91 16.01 5.17
N ASP A 91 -8.69 14.76 4.77
CA ASP A 91 -8.31 14.39 3.40
C ASP A 91 -8.93 13.09 2.87
N ALA A 92 -9.88 12.51 3.58
CA ALA A 92 -10.73 11.40 3.12
C ALA A 92 -12.20 11.62 3.52
N ALA A 93 -13.10 10.74 3.08
CA ALA A 93 -14.48 10.73 3.54
C ALA A 93 -14.54 10.29 5.01
N ASP A 94 -15.45 10.91 5.77
CA ASP A 94 -15.56 10.72 7.22
C ASP A 94 -16.99 10.39 7.68
N SER A 95 -17.82 9.90 6.75
CA SER A 95 -19.15 9.40 7.10
C SER A 95 -19.03 8.17 8.00
N VAL A 96 -19.81 8.15 9.08
CA VAL A 96 -19.76 7.11 10.10
C VAL A 96 -20.87 6.08 9.89
N SER A 97 -20.51 4.81 9.94
CA SER A 97 -21.43 3.67 10.07
C SER A 97 -21.08 2.87 11.32
N VAL A 98 -22.08 2.62 12.17
CA VAL A 98 -21.93 1.82 13.41
C VAL A 98 -22.85 0.61 13.33
N ALA A 99 -22.29 -0.58 13.49
CA ALA A 99 -23.03 -1.84 13.49
C ALA A 99 -22.68 -2.64 14.75
N ASN A 100 -23.69 -2.92 15.57
CA ASN A 100 -23.54 -3.86 16.69
C ASN A 100 -23.68 -5.29 16.17
N GLU A 101 -22.62 -6.09 16.33
CA GLU A 101 -22.52 -7.48 15.86
C GLU A 101 -22.57 -8.48 17.03
N GLY A 102 -23.10 -8.07 18.19
CA GLY A 102 -23.26 -8.90 19.38
C GLY A 102 -22.14 -8.65 20.39
N SER A 103 -21.02 -9.39 20.28
CA SER A 103 -19.87 -9.24 21.18
C SER A 103 -18.93 -8.10 20.80
N ILE A 104 -19.06 -7.57 19.58
CA ILE A 104 -18.23 -6.50 19.03
C ILE A 104 -19.15 -5.47 18.37
N THR A 105 -18.78 -4.20 18.46
CA THR A 105 -19.33 -3.13 17.64
C THR A 105 -18.32 -2.74 16.58
N ARG A 106 -18.75 -2.76 15.32
CA ARG A 106 -17.96 -2.35 14.18
C ARG A 106 -18.27 -0.91 13.83
N ILE A 107 -17.24 -0.07 13.81
CA ILE A 107 -17.30 1.33 13.40
C ILE A 107 -16.52 1.47 12.10
N ARG A 108 -17.15 2.02 11.07
CA ARG A 108 -16.52 2.35 9.78
C ARG A 108 -16.59 3.84 9.56
N VAL A 109 -15.47 4.42 9.16
CA VAL A 109 -15.33 5.84 8.81
C VAL A 109 -14.88 5.91 7.36
N GLY A 110 -15.74 6.43 6.47
CA GLY A 110 -15.45 6.43 5.04
C GLY A 110 -16.70 6.49 4.17
N ASP A 111 -16.53 6.19 2.89
CA ASP A 111 -17.61 6.12 1.91
C ASP A 111 -17.50 4.77 1.16
N PRO A 112 -18.55 3.92 1.15
CA PRO A 112 -18.51 2.63 0.46
C PRO A 112 -18.38 2.73 -1.07
N ASP A 113 -18.63 3.91 -1.67
CA ASP A 113 -18.54 4.12 -3.11
C ASP A 113 -17.23 4.80 -3.54
N ILE A 114 -16.41 5.27 -2.59
CA ILE A 114 -15.13 5.94 -2.84
C ILE A 114 -13.99 5.10 -2.24
N THR A 115 -12.86 5.02 -2.93
CA THR A 115 -11.66 4.38 -2.41
C THR A 115 -10.49 5.34 -2.34
N TYR A 116 -9.60 5.07 -1.40
CA TYR A 116 -8.42 5.82 -1.03
C TYR A 116 -7.19 4.90 -1.07
N THR A 117 -6.03 5.47 -1.35
CA THR A 117 -4.72 4.81 -1.37
C THR A 117 -3.70 5.76 -0.76
N GLY A 118 -2.61 5.25 -0.18
CA GLY A 118 -1.60 6.07 0.48
C GLY A 118 -2.07 6.60 1.84
N GLN A 119 -1.43 7.69 2.28
CA GLN A 119 -1.61 8.24 3.64
C GLN A 119 -2.86 9.10 3.78
N HIS A 120 -3.67 8.78 4.78
CA HIS A 120 -4.87 9.49 5.19
C HIS A 120 -4.97 9.57 6.71
N ARG A 121 -5.55 10.67 7.21
CA ARG A 121 -5.80 10.82 8.65
C ARG A 121 -7.28 10.63 8.98
N TYR A 122 -7.56 9.88 10.04
CA TYR A 122 -8.88 9.75 10.64
C TYR A 122 -8.82 10.16 12.10
N VAL A 123 -9.79 10.95 12.54
CA VAL A 123 -10.04 11.22 13.95
C VAL A 123 -11.37 10.58 14.30
N LEU A 124 -11.35 9.59 15.18
CA LEU A 124 -12.54 8.87 15.63
C LEU A 124 -12.69 9.07 17.13
N ALA A 125 -13.87 9.48 17.59
CA ALA A 125 -14.16 9.59 19.01
C ALA A 125 -15.45 8.84 19.36
N TYR A 126 -15.42 8.10 20.46
CA TYR A 126 -16.56 7.31 20.94
C TYR A 126 -16.48 7.15 22.46
N THR A 127 -17.62 6.91 23.09
CA THR A 127 -17.75 6.71 24.54
C THR A 127 -17.93 5.21 24.83
N LEU A 128 -17.15 4.66 25.74
CA LEU A 128 -17.39 3.35 26.35
C LEU A 128 -18.21 3.58 27.63
N PRO A 129 -19.53 3.28 27.65
CA PRO A 129 -20.42 3.76 28.71
C PRO A 129 -20.23 3.05 30.05
N ASN A 130 -19.74 1.80 30.06
CA ASN A 130 -19.61 0.99 31.27
C ASN A 130 -18.17 0.55 31.51
N ALA A 131 -17.21 1.46 31.41
CA ALA A 131 -15.79 1.22 31.72
C ALA A 131 -15.52 0.96 33.21
N GLN A 132 -16.54 1.06 34.07
CA GLN A 132 -16.51 0.74 35.50
C GLN A 132 -15.50 1.57 36.31
N ILE A 133 -15.20 2.80 35.86
CA ILE A 133 -14.23 3.66 36.54
C ILE A 133 -14.67 4.05 37.96
N SER A 134 -15.97 4.00 38.30
CA SER A 134 -16.47 4.23 39.67
C SER A 134 -16.01 3.17 40.67
N THR A 135 -15.57 2.00 40.20
CA THR A 135 -15.00 0.93 41.05
C THR A 135 -13.60 1.27 41.57
N GLY A 136 -13.01 2.36 41.07
CA GLY A 136 -11.65 2.78 41.43
C GLY A 136 -10.56 2.09 40.60
N GLN A 137 -10.90 1.47 39.48
CA GLN A 137 -9.93 0.85 38.57
C GLN A 137 -10.10 1.36 37.14
N LEU A 138 -8.96 1.58 36.49
CA LEU A 138 -8.85 1.69 35.04
C LEU A 138 -8.23 0.38 34.54
N ALA A 139 -8.89 -0.27 33.58
CA ALA A 139 -8.37 -1.44 32.90
C ALA A 139 -8.95 -1.45 31.49
N LEU A 140 -8.16 -1.04 30.50
CA LEU A 140 -8.64 -0.85 29.13
C LEU A 140 -7.68 -1.49 28.14
N ASP A 141 -8.24 -2.29 27.23
CA ASP A 141 -7.54 -2.74 26.03
C ASP A 141 -7.59 -1.62 24.99
N ILE A 142 -6.43 -1.00 24.77
CA ILE A 142 -6.23 0.13 23.87
C ILE A 142 -6.08 -0.35 22.43
N ALA A 143 -5.31 -1.42 22.25
CA ALA A 143 -5.13 -2.09 20.98
C ALA A 143 -5.41 -3.59 21.17
N ASP A 144 -6.09 -4.20 20.19
CA ASP A 144 -6.34 -5.63 20.15
C ASP A 144 -5.25 -6.36 19.34
N ASN A 145 -5.18 -7.68 19.50
CA ASN A 145 -4.28 -8.55 18.75
C ASN A 145 -4.91 -9.09 17.44
N GLU A 146 -6.06 -8.57 17.03
CA GLU A 146 -6.71 -8.97 15.78
C GLU A 146 -6.17 -8.20 14.57
N THR A 147 -5.63 -7.00 14.80
CA THR A 147 -5.04 -6.19 13.74
C THR A 147 -3.80 -6.86 13.12
N SER A 148 -3.82 -7.02 11.80
CA SER A 148 -2.67 -7.54 11.03
C SER A 148 -1.70 -6.44 10.58
N LEU A 149 -1.96 -5.18 10.93
CA LEU A 149 -1.16 -4.04 10.50
C LEU A 149 -0.16 -3.67 11.59
N GLU A 150 1.06 -3.35 11.20
CA GLU A 150 2.03 -2.73 12.10
C GLU A 150 1.58 -1.29 12.40
N THR A 151 1.81 -0.83 13.63
CA THR A 151 1.73 0.60 13.97
C THR A 151 3.13 1.13 14.20
N GLY A 152 3.60 2.03 13.32
CA GLY A 152 4.95 2.59 13.39
C GLY A 152 5.20 3.34 14.70
N ARG A 153 4.25 4.17 15.12
CA ARG A 153 4.25 4.84 16.43
C ARG A 153 2.87 4.80 17.07
N MET A 154 2.74 4.18 18.24
CA MET A 154 1.54 4.27 19.06
C MET A 154 1.80 5.13 20.28
N GLU A 155 0.95 6.11 20.51
CA GLU A 155 0.96 6.97 21.68
C GLU A 155 -0.37 6.87 22.41
N ILE A 156 -0.31 6.64 23.71
CA ILE A 156 -1.47 6.53 24.57
C ILE A 156 -1.38 7.67 25.56
N VAL A 157 -2.45 8.45 25.68
CA VAL A 157 -2.53 9.58 26.60
C VAL A 157 -3.75 9.40 27.48
N VAL A 158 -3.53 9.31 28.78
CA VAL A 158 -4.61 9.22 29.77
C VAL A 158 -4.69 10.55 30.49
N VAL A 159 -5.87 11.17 30.46
CA VAL A 159 -6.11 12.50 31.04
C VAL A 159 -7.31 12.48 31.98
N GLY A 160 -7.35 13.41 32.94
CA GLY A 160 -8.45 13.51 33.89
C GLY A 160 -8.47 12.41 34.97
N PHE A 161 -7.39 11.64 35.11
CA PHE A 161 -7.21 10.63 36.16
C PHE A 161 -5.95 10.91 36.98
N ASP A 162 -6.00 10.61 38.28
CA ASP A 162 -4.80 10.32 39.08
C ASP A 162 -4.78 8.80 39.32
N LEU A 163 -3.68 8.17 38.93
CA LEU A 163 -3.51 6.73 38.95
C LEU A 163 -2.42 6.36 39.94
N GLN A 164 -2.73 5.45 40.84
CA GLN A 164 -1.76 4.72 41.62
C GLN A 164 -1.42 3.41 40.89
N ASP A 165 -0.13 3.07 40.90
CA ASP A 165 0.42 1.88 40.24
C ASP A 165 0.01 1.78 38.76
N PRO A 166 0.29 2.82 37.94
CA PRO A 166 -0.06 2.81 36.53
C PRO A 166 0.65 1.66 35.81
N LEU A 167 -0.09 0.96 34.96
CA LEU A 167 0.40 -0.18 34.20
C LEU A 167 0.20 0.02 32.71
N CYS A 168 1.12 -0.55 31.96
CA CYS A 168 1.12 -0.61 30.50
C CYS A 168 1.70 -1.96 30.10
N ASN A 169 0.88 -2.80 29.48
CA ASN A 169 1.27 -4.14 29.06
C ASN A 169 1.13 -4.24 27.54
N VAL A 170 2.17 -4.74 26.88
CA VAL A 170 2.21 -5.04 25.45
C VAL A 170 2.40 -6.54 25.30
N GLY A 171 1.49 -7.21 24.58
CA GLY A 171 1.58 -8.65 24.38
C GLY A 171 0.23 -9.34 24.30
N ASP A 172 0.23 -10.62 24.63
CA ASP A 172 -0.95 -11.45 24.74
C ASP A 172 -1.51 -11.46 26.17
N PHE A 173 -2.65 -12.14 26.35
CA PHE A 173 -3.26 -12.31 27.67
C PHE A 173 -2.27 -12.89 28.69
N GLY A 174 -2.05 -12.14 29.78
CA GLY A 174 -1.18 -12.52 30.89
C GLY A 174 0.25 -11.98 30.78
N ASP A 175 0.63 -11.36 29.66
CA ASP A 175 1.90 -10.66 29.54
C ASP A 175 1.92 -9.40 30.42
N SER A 176 3.11 -9.02 30.87
CA SER A 176 3.32 -7.84 31.71
C SER A 176 4.54 -7.05 31.25
N GLY A 177 4.41 -5.72 31.26
CA GLY A 177 5.43 -4.81 30.75
C GLY A 177 5.42 -4.67 29.23
N GLY A 178 6.52 -4.20 28.65
CA GLY A 178 6.62 -3.88 27.21
C GLY A 178 6.33 -2.41 26.88
N CYS A 179 5.69 -1.68 27.79
CA CYS A 179 5.62 -0.22 27.79
C CYS A 179 5.57 0.31 29.23
N GLU A 180 5.70 1.63 29.38
CA GLU A 180 5.56 2.31 30.66
C GLU A 180 4.55 3.45 30.51
N LEU A 181 3.56 3.50 31.41
CA LEU A 181 2.60 4.60 31.48
C LEU A 181 3.11 5.64 32.47
N VAL A 182 3.83 6.63 31.95
CA VAL A 182 4.57 7.62 32.75
C VAL A 182 3.73 8.85 32.98
N ARG A 183 3.75 9.38 34.21
CA ARG A 183 3.11 10.67 34.51
C ARG A 183 3.94 11.84 33.99
N GLU A 184 3.34 12.67 33.15
CA GLU A 184 3.92 13.89 32.57
C GLU A 184 3.03 15.09 32.94
N GLY A 185 3.28 15.69 34.11
CA GLY A 185 2.43 16.75 34.62
C GLY A 185 1.03 16.24 34.98
N ASP A 186 0.02 16.71 34.24
CA ASP A 186 -1.41 16.40 34.47
C ASP A 186 -1.93 15.24 33.60
N VAL A 187 -1.05 14.59 32.83
CA VAL A 187 -1.41 13.45 31.96
C VAL A 187 -0.51 12.26 32.25
N TYR A 188 -0.97 11.06 31.90
CA TYR A 188 -0.11 9.89 31.76
C TYR A 188 0.12 9.59 30.28
N ARG A 189 1.33 9.20 29.91
CA ARG A 189 1.72 8.93 28.53
C ARG A 189 2.48 7.62 28.42
N ALA A 190 2.14 6.83 27.41
CA ALA A 190 2.94 5.69 26.96
C ALA A 190 3.21 5.84 25.47
N VAL A 191 4.42 5.48 25.03
CA VAL A 191 4.83 5.50 23.63
C VAL A 191 5.42 4.15 23.27
N ILE A 192 4.94 3.54 22.19
CA ILE A 192 5.35 2.24 21.67
C ILE A 192 5.76 2.43 20.21
N GLU A 193 7.02 2.14 19.89
CA GLU A 193 7.61 2.38 18.58
C GLU A 193 8.57 1.23 18.20
N PRO A 194 8.17 0.33 17.27
CA PRO A 194 6.83 0.10 16.73
C PRO A 194 5.97 -0.81 17.62
N LEU A 195 4.65 -0.83 17.38
CA LEU A 195 3.77 -1.91 17.81
C LEU A 195 3.64 -2.93 16.67
N ALA A 196 4.10 -4.15 16.91
CA ALA A 196 4.06 -5.23 15.93
C ALA A 196 2.61 -5.66 15.59
N PRO A 197 2.37 -6.23 14.40
CA PRO A 197 1.09 -6.84 14.06
C PRO A 197 0.68 -7.91 15.09
N HIS A 198 -0.62 -8.07 15.29
CA HIS A 198 -1.21 -9.08 16.18
C HIS A 198 -0.75 -8.98 17.65
N VAL A 199 -0.46 -7.77 18.13
CA VAL A 199 -0.07 -7.54 19.53
C VAL A 199 -1.04 -6.57 20.17
N GLY A 200 -1.57 -6.95 21.34
CA GLY A 200 -2.46 -6.12 22.13
C GLY A 200 -1.71 -5.14 23.03
N VAL A 201 -2.42 -4.09 23.44
CA VAL A 201 -1.93 -3.14 24.46
C VAL A 201 -3.02 -2.90 25.49
N THR A 202 -2.71 -3.14 26.76
CA THR A 202 -3.60 -2.89 27.89
C THR A 202 -2.99 -1.83 28.81
N ILE A 203 -3.78 -0.84 29.19
CA ILE A 203 -3.40 0.14 30.22
C ILE A 203 -4.28 -0.01 31.45
N GLY A 204 -3.79 0.49 32.58
CA GLY A 204 -4.62 0.53 33.78
C GLY A 204 -3.94 1.17 34.98
N GLY A 205 -4.60 0.99 36.12
CA GLY A 205 -4.14 1.48 37.41
C GLY A 205 -5.29 1.62 38.40
N THR A 206 -4.96 1.89 39.66
CA THR A 206 -5.96 2.23 40.67
C THR A 206 -6.27 3.72 40.58
N ILE A 207 -7.53 4.09 40.38
CA ILE A 207 -7.96 5.48 40.29
C ILE A 207 -8.05 6.06 41.71
N THR A 208 -7.21 7.04 42.02
CA THR A 208 -7.23 7.78 43.31
C THR A 208 -8.09 9.04 43.23
N ALA A 209 -8.18 9.65 42.05
CA ALA A 209 -9.01 10.81 41.79
C ALA A 209 -9.34 10.95 40.29
N THR A 210 -10.42 11.66 40.00
CA THR A 210 -10.80 12.10 38.65
C THR A 210 -10.94 13.62 38.60
N TYR A 211 -10.60 14.21 37.45
CA TYR A 211 -10.61 15.65 37.21
C TYR A 211 -11.22 15.95 35.84
N PRO A 212 -11.66 17.20 35.58
CA PRO A 212 -11.97 17.63 34.22
C PRO A 212 -10.77 17.35 33.30
N PRO A 213 -10.96 16.67 32.15
CA PRO A 213 -9.88 16.35 31.24
C PRO A 213 -9.29 17.63 30.63
N THR A 214 -7.99 17.59 30.38
CA THR A 214 -7.28 18.65 29.66
C THR A 214 -7.25 18.32 28.18
N ASP A 215 -7.25 19.35 27.32
CA ASP A 215 -7.23 19.13 25.88
C ASP A 215 -5.86 18.60 25.43
N VAL A 216 -5.88 17.51 24.67
CA VAL A 216 -4.66 16.87 24.13
C VAL A 216 -4.53 17.25 22.67
N ALA A 217 -3.46 17.96 22.34
CA ALA A 217 -3.18 18.32 20.97
C ALA A 217 -2.92 17.06 20.11
N ALA A 218 -3.65 16.95 19.01
CA ALA A 218 -3.39 15.93 18.01
C ALA A 218 -1.94 16.03 17.50
N PRO A 219 -1.27 14.88 17.23
CA PRO A 219 0.09 14.87 16.74
C PRO A 219 0.18 15.54 15.37
N ALA A 220 1.36 16.03 15.00
CA ALA A 220 1.59 16.54 13.65
C ALA A 220 1.31 15.46 12.60
N ILE A 221 0.79 15.85 11.43
CA ILE A 221 0.57 14.91 10.32
C ILE A 221 1.93 14.36 9.86
N PRO A 222 2.11 13.03 9.77
CA PRO A 222 3.32 12.42 9.24
C PRO A 222 3.69 12.97 7.86
N LYS A 223 4.99 13.00 7.58
CA LYS A 223 5.47 13.47 6.27
C LYS A 223 4.98 12.50 5.20
N ARG A 224 4.38 13.05 4.13
CA ARG A 224 3.96 12.23 3.00
C ARG A 224 5.12 11.43 2.40
N ARG A 225 4.87 10.16 2.09
CA ARG A 225 5.82 9.28 1.42
C ARG A 225 6.13 9.86 0.04
N GLU A 226 7.39 9.74 -0.37
CA GLU A 226 7.80 10.24 -1.68
C GLU A 226 7.18 9.41 -2.80
N ASP A 227 6.24 9.98 -3.55
CA ASP A 227 5.74 9.36 -4.77
C ASP A 227 6.82 9.42 -5.87
N LYS A 228 7.46 8.27 -6.11
CA LYS A 228 8.47 8.10 -7.18
C LYS A 228 7.86 7.64 -8.49
N SER A 229 6.53 7.52 -8.60
CA SER A 229 5.82 7.05 -9.80
C SER A 229 6.28 7.80 -11.06
N THR A 230 6.42 9.12 -10.99
CA THR A 230 6.83 9.97 -12.11
C THR A 230 8.29 9.71 -12.50
N GLN A 231 9.19 9.54 -11.52
CA GLN A 231 10.60 9.23 -11.78
C GLN A 231 10.74 7.86 -12.47
N TRP A 232 9.98 6.87 -12.01
CA TRP A 232 9.92 5.55 -12.64
C TRP A 232 9.31 5.60 -14.04
N ALA A 233 8.22 6.35 -14.24
CA ALA A 233 7.60 6.52 -15.55
C ALA A 233 8.56 7.14 -16.56
N ILE A 234 9.35 8.14 -16.15
CA ILE A 234 10.38 8.77 -16.99
C ILE A 234 11.49 7.75 -17.30
N GLY A 235 12.00 7.04 -16.30
CA GLY A 235 13.05 6.04 -16.48
C GLY A 235 12.65 4.93 -17.45
N LEU A 236 11.44 4.38 -17.28
CA LEU A 236 10.89 3.33 -18.13
C LEU A 236 10.55 3.83 -19.53
N GLY A 237 10.00 5.04 -19.64
CA GLY A 237 9.79 5.71 -20.92
C GLY A 237 11.10 5.85 -21.71
N GLY A 238 12.19 6.20 -21.02
CA GLY A 238 13.53 6.25 -21.60
C GLY A 238 14.02 4.88 -22.11
N VAL A 239 13.87 3.83 -21.31
CA VAL A 239 14.23 2.46 -21.72
C VAL A 239 13.42 2.00 -22.94
N GLY A 240 12.10 2.25 -22.94
CA GLY A 240 11.22 1.93 -24.05
C GLY A 240 11.64 2.65 -25.35
N LEU A 241 11.99 3.93 -25.26
CA LEU A 241 12.45 4.72 -26.39
C LEU A 241 13.79 4.20 -26.94
N LEU A 242 14.73 3.82 -26.07
CA LEU A 242 16.00 3.21 -26.49
C LEU A 242 15.80 1.87 -27.19
N ALA A 243 14.92 1.01 -26.67
CA ALA A 243 14.58 -0.25 -27.30
C ALA A 243 13.94 -0.05 -28.69
N ALA A 244 12.99 0.90 -28.80
CA ALA A 244 12.35 1.23 -30.06
C ALA A 244 13.34 1.80 -31.08
N ALA A 245 14.21 2.72 -30.67
CA ALA A 245 15.25 3.28 -31.53
C ALA A 245 16.23 2.20 -31.99
N GLY A 246 16.71 1.34 -31.08
CA GLY A 246 17.58 0.22 -31.40
C GLY A 246 16.94 -0.75 -32.41
N GLY A 247 15.68 -1.10 -32.20
CA GLY A 247 14.89 -1.92 -33.13
C GLY A 247 14.74 -1.26 -34.51
N PHE A 248 14.44 0.04 -34.56
CA PHE A 248 14.34 0.80 -35.80
C PHE A 248 15.67 0.82 -36.57
N PHE A 249 16.79 1.12 -35.91
CA PHE A 249 18.11 1.14 -36.54
C PHE A 249 18.55 -0.25 -37.00
N ALA A 250 18.28 -1.30 -36.21
CA ALA A 250 18.55 -2.68 -36.61
C ALA A 250 17.72 -3.10 -37.83
N ALA A 251 16.42 -2.78 -37.85
CA ALA A 251 15.55 -3.07 -39.00
C ALA A 251 16.01 -2.32 -40.27
N ARG A 252 16.44 -1.06 -40.14
CA ARG A 252 16.97 -0.28 -41.26
C ARG A 252 18.29 -0.85 -41.78
N ARG A 253 19.18 -1.32 -40.88
CA ARG A 253 20.49 -1.89 -41.26
C ARG A 253 20.38 -3.28 -41.85
N LEU A 254 19.52 -4.14 -41.30
CA LEU A 254 19.36 -5.52 -41.75
C LEU A 254 18.48 -5.65 -43.01
N GLY A 255 17.73 -4.59 -43.34
CA GLY A 255 16.90 -4.55 -44.53
C GLY A 255 15.53 -5.19 -44.34
N ARG A 256 14.53 -4.65 -45.02
CA ARG A 256 13.13 -5.14 -44.99
C ARG A 256 12.75 -5.89 -46.26
N ASN A 257 13.53 -5.75 -47.31
CA ASN A 257 13.24 -6.29 -48.64
C ASN A 257 13.96 -7.63 -48.80
N GLU A 258 13.23 -8.66 -49.21
CA GLU A 258 13.76 -10.01 -49.44
C GLU A 258 14.05 -10.18 -50.92
N VAL A 259 15.30 -10.49 -51.28
CA VAL A 259 15.74 -10.74 -52.66
C VAL A 259 16.33 -12.14 -52.81
N GLY A 260 16.27 -12.70 -54.02
CA GLY A 260 16.93 -13.96 -54.37
C GLY A 260 18.46 -13.86 -54.20
N GLY A 261 19.06 -14.91 -53.63
CA GLY A 261 20.36 -14.85 -52.96
C GLY A 261 21.57 -15.35 -53.78
N GLY A 262 21.39 -15.90 -54.98
CA GLY A 262 22.51 -16.44 -55.78
C GLY A 262 23.01 -15.53 -56.93
N GLY A 263 22.50 -14.30 -57.06
CA GLY A 263 22.97 -13.31 -58.04
C GLY A 263 21.84 -12.45 -58.61
N ALA A 264 22.16 -11.55 -59.54
CA ALA A 264 21.17 -10.68 -60.20
C ALA A 264 20.04 -11.49 -60.89
N THR A 265 20.39 -12.63 -61.47
CA THR A 265 19.43 -13.55 -62.11
C THR A 265 18.46 -14.15 -61.08
N ASP A 266 18.96 -14.65 -59.95
CA ASP A 266 18.11 -15.21 -58.90
C ASP A 266 17.22 -14.17 -58.23
N ALA A 267 17.67 -12.92 -58.15
CA ALA A 267 16.85 -11.81 -57.65
C ALA A 267 15.66 -11.49 -58.58
N ALA A 268 15.84 -11.61 -59.90
CA ALA A 268 14.78 -11.35 -60.88
C ALA A 268 13.71 -12.45 -60.96
N PHE A 269 14.04 -13.69 -60.60
CA PHE A 269 13.13 -14.85 -60.67
C PHE A 269 12.66 -15.36 -59.30
N ALA A 270 12.95 -14.63 -58.22
CA ALA A 270 12.48 -14.92 -56.86
C ALA A 270 10.94 -14.72 -56.75
N GLY A 271 10.17 -15.70 -57.24
CA GLY A 271 8.70 -15.68 -57.21
C GLY A 271 8.02 -16.33 -58.42
N THR A 272 8.76 -16.60 -59.51
CA THR A 272 8.20 -17.15 -60.76
C THR A 272 8.25 -18.68 -60.85
N SER A 273 8.79 -19.36 -59.83
CA SER A 273 8.77 -20.84 -59.75
C SER A 273 7.40 -21.37 -59.31
N LYS A 274 6.38 -21.25 -60.17
CA LYS A 274 5.16 -22.09 -60.08
C LYS A 274 5.18 -23.25 -61.08
N VAL A 275 6.22 -23.40 -61.89
CA VAL A 275 6.34 -24.49 -62.86
C VAL A 275 7.75 -25.07 -62.75
N VAL A 276 7.82 -26.38 -62.55
CA VAL A 276 8.99 -27.26 -62.41
C VAL A 276 9.46 -27.54 -60.97
N ALA A 277 9.02 -28.72 -60.52
CA ALA A 277 9.63 -29.66 -59.57
C ALA A 277 9.95 -29.18 -58.13
N ALA A 278 9.38 -29.93 -57.18
CA ALA A 278 9.69 -29.87 -55.77
C ALA A 278 11.20 -29.97 -55.48
N THR A 279 11.61 -29.31 -54.40
CA THR A 279 12.88 -29.43 -53.64
C THR A 279 14.03 -28.46 -53.94
N ALA A 280 13.78 -27.15 -53.88
CA ALA A 280 14.62 -26.22 -53.11
C ALA A 280 14.01 -24.82 -53.14
N SER A 281 13.66 -24.27 -51.97
CA SER A 281 13.47 -22.82 -51.88
C SER A 281 14.79 -22.15 -52.27
N LEU A 282 14.80 -21.30 -53.30
CA LEU A 282 15.96 -20.48 -53.63
C LEU A 282 16.42 -19.73 -52.36
N PRO A 283 17.74 -19.66 -52.08
CA PRO A 283 18.23 -18.93 -50.92
C PRO A 283 17.82 -17.46 -51.08
N THR A 284 17.24 -16.88 -50.04
CA THR A 284 16.88 -15.47 -50.01
C THR A 284 17.77 -14.73 -49.03
N ARG A 285 18.03 -13.44 -49.29
CA ARG A 285 18.72 -12.54 -48.36
C ARG A 285 17.93 -11.24 -48.21
N LEU A 286 18.05 -10.62 -47.04
CA LEU A 286 17.51 -9.29 -46.82
C LEU A 286 18.49 -8.24 -47.34
N VAL A 287 17.94 -7.19 -47.94
CA VAL A 287 18.69 -6.02 -48.41
C VAL A 287 18.07 -4.74 -47.85
N SER A 288 18.92 -3.77 -47.55
CA SER A 288 18.49 -2.43 -47.18
C SER A 288 17.86 -1.72 -48.38
N ASP A 289 17.09 -0.65 -48.15
CA ASP A 289 16.50 0.14 -49.24
C ASP A 289 17.58 0.71 -50.17
N ALA A 290 18.72 1.17 -49.62
CA ALA A 290 19.86 1.63 -50.42
C ALA A 290 20.48 0.53 -51.28
N GLN A 291 20.53 -0.71 -50.78
CA GLN A 291 21.00 -1.86 -51.56
C GLN A 291 19.97 -2.29 -52.62
N LEU A 292 18.68 -2.11 -52.34
CA LEU A 292 17.63 -2.39 -53.32
C LEU A 292 17.65 -1.37 -54.45
N ASP A 293 17.82 -0.08 -54.13
CA ASP A 293 17.95 1.00 -55.12
C ASP A 293 19.17 0.80 -56.02
N ASP A 294 20.32 0.44 -55.45
CA ASP A 294 21.55 0.10 -56.20
C ASP A 294 21.36 -1.11 -57.13
N MET A 295 20.48 -2.05 -56.77
CA MET A 295 20.13 -3.20 -57.62
C MET A 295 19.13 -2.84 -58.74
N ALA A 296 18.44 -1.71 -58.64
CA ALA A 296 17.43 -1.27 -59.61
C ALA A 296 18.00 -0.37 -60.72
N THR A 297 19.24 0.09 -60.58
CA THR A 297 19.98 0.93 -61.54
C THR A 297 21.05 0.14 -62.26
#